data_AF-A0A386C7Q2-F1
#
_entry.id   AF-A0A386C7Q2-F1
#
_cell.length_a   1.000
_cell.length_b   1.000
_cell.length_c   1.000
_cell.angle_alpha   90.00
_cell.angle_beta   90.00
_cell.angle_gamma   90.00
#
_symmetry.space_group_name_H-M   'P 1'
#
loop_
_entity.id
_entity.type
_entity.pdbx_description
1 polymer ?
#
loop_
_entity_poly.entity_id
_entity_poly.type
_entity_poly.pdbx_seq_one_letter_code
_entity_poly.pdbx_strand_id
1 'polypeptide(L)'
;MVAGAVNKLAFSTVPSGNQTATATATIGPYQVQQQDQFGNPVTAGSNVTVNLTSNSTGTKFFHLTSGGASGTATTTITINAGQSTSGNFYYADTKAASPTLTAQAAGITNNGTTSPTIVAATQAGIIVSNITTSPTPALSQSGAIGTTLAYSSTGESNASALLTASV
;
A
#
# COMPACT_ATOMS: atom_id res chain seq x y z
N MET A 1 30.89 11.18 -20.00
CA MET A 1 31.46 10.52 -18.80
C MET A 1 31.05 9.07 -18.86
N VAL A 2 31.99 8.12 -18.79
CA VAL A 2 31.69 6.68 -18.76
C VAL A 2 31.33 6.31 -17.33
N ALA A 3 30.24 5.55 -17.14
CA ALA A 3 29.82 5.10 -15.82
C ALA A 3 30.89 4.20 -15.18
N GLY A 4 31.16 4.40 -13.88
CA GLY A 4 32.07 3.56 -13.13
C GLY A 4 31.47 2.18 -12.79
N ALA A 5 32.16 1.41 -11.95
CA ALA A 5 31.58 0.20 -11.37
C ALA A 5 30.33 0.53 -10.55
N VAL A 6 29.36 -0.40 -10.52
CA VAL A 6 28.19 -0.27 -9.65
C VAL A 6 28.62 -0.13 -8.20
N ASN A 7 28.00 0.83 -7.50
CA ASN A 7 28.27 1.06 -6.08
C ASN A 7 26.98 1.06 -5.25
N LYS A 8 25.89 1.63 -5.79
CA LYS A 8 24.65 1.85 -5.04
C LYS A 8 23.39 1.57 -5.84
N LEU A 9 22.32 1.28 -5.12
CA LEU A 9 20.95 1.38 -5.61
C LEU A 9 20.36 2.72 -5.16
N ALA A 10 19.52 3.30 -6.01
CA ALA A 10 18.80 4.53 -5.71
C ALA A 10 17.36 4.45 -6.22
N PHE A 11 16.40 5.02 -5.50
CA PHE A 11 15.05 5.19 -6.04
C PHE A 11 15.07 6.35 -7.05
N SER A 12 14.89 6.04 -8.33
CA SER A 12 14.88 7.03 -9.42
C SER A 12 13.48 7.59 -9.67
N THR A 13 12.44 6.86 -9.28
CA THR A 13 11.06 7.34 -9.28
C THR A 13 10.43 7.02 -7.94
N VAL A 14 9.82 8.04 -7.35
CA VAL A 14 9.02 7.98 -6.13
C VAL A 14 7.77 8.84 -6.36
N PRO A 15 6.60 8.45 -5.84
CA PRO A 15 5.42 9.29 -5.92
C PRO A 15 5.64 10.59 -5.13
N SER A 16 5.17 11.71 -5.67
CA SER A 16 5.24 13.02 -5.02
C SER A 16 4.04 13.26 -4.11
N GLY A 17 4.27 13.85 -2.94
CA GLY A 17 3.22 14.27 -2.01
C GLY A 17 2.78 13.17 -1.04
N ASN A 18 1.64 13.41 -0.40
CA ASN A 18 1.07 12.50 0.59
C ASN A 18 0.33 11.37 -0.12
N GLN A 19 0.69 10.14 0.24
CA GLN A 19 0.08 8.93 -0.27
C GLN A 19 -1.01 8.47 0.68
N THR A 20 -2.12 7.96 0.17
CA THR A 20 -3.21 7.48 1.02
C THR A 20 -2.98 6.02 1.42
N ALA A 21 -3.21 5.71 2.70
CA ALA A 21 -3.20 4.34 3.18
C ALA A 21 -4.21 3.47 2.40
N THR A 22 -3.80 2.27 2.01
CA THR A 22 -4.55 1.39 1.10
C THR A 22 -4.20 -0.07 1.35
N ALA A 23 -5.20 -0.94 1.21
CA ALA A 23 -5.01 -2.40 1.24
C ALA A 23 -4.63 -2.99 -0.13
N THR A 24 -4.55 -2.15 -1.17
CA THR A 24 -4.15 -2.53 -2.54
C THR A 24 -2.90 -1.76 -2.96
N ALA A 25 -2.06 -2.34 -3.80
CA ALA A 25 -0.79 -1.73 -4.19
C ALA A 25 -0.99 -0.56 -5.18
N THR A 26 -1.38 0.60 -4.67
CA THR A 26 -1.58 1.83 -5.45
C THR A 26 -0.61 2.95 -5.08
N ILE A 27 0.18 2.78 -4.01
CA ILE A 27 1.22 3.74 -3.64
C ILE A 27 2.40 3.55 -4.60
N GLY A 28 2.61 4.49 -5.52
CA GLY A 28 3.64 4.39 -6.55
C GLY A 28 3.30 5.27 -7.76
N PRO A 29 3.96 5.07 -8.91
CA PRO A 29 4.96 4.04 -9.17
C PRO A 29 6.30 4.33 -8.50
N TYR A 30 7.04 3.26 -8.20
CA TYR A 30 8.43 3.29 -7.80
C TYR A 30 9.32 2.67 -8.88
N GLN A 31 10.54 3.20 -9.01
CA GLN A 31 11.60 2.59 -9.81
C GLN A 31 12.92 2.67 -9.07
N VAL A 32 13.72 1.60 -9.16
CA VAL A 32 15.07 1.52 -8.58
C VAL A 32 16.09 1.53 -9.72
N GLN A 33 17.15 2.31 -9.56
CA GLN A 33 18.24 2.45 -10.51
C GLN A 33 19.56 2.01 -9.87
N GLN A 34 20.35 1.29 -10.65
CA GLN A 34 21.74 0.97 -10.34
C GLN A 34 22.62 2.16 -10.70
N GLN A 35 23.43 2.62 -9.74
CA GLN A 35 24.30 3.79 -9.90
C GLN A 35 25.73 3.52 -9.44
N ASP A 36 26.67 4.30 -9.98
CA ASP A 36 28.03 4.40 -9.46
C ASP A 36 28.07 5.31 -8.20
N GLN A 37 29.26 5.47 -7.62
CA GLN A 37 29.44 6.31 -6.44
C GLN A 37 29.07 7.79 -6.66
N PHE A 38 29.17 8.27 -7.90
CA PHE A 38 28.88 9.64 -8.30
C PHE A 38 27.40 9.86 -8.66
N GLY A 39 26.59 8.79 -8.67
CA GLY A 39 25.16 8.86 -9.02
C GLY A 39 24.86 8.71 -10.50
N ASN A 40 25.85 8.31 -11.32
CA ASN A 40 25.59 8.02 -12.73
C ASN A 40 24.91 6.64 -12.85
N PRO A 41 23.93 6.47 -13.75
CA PRO A 41 23.33 5.17 -14.02
C PRO A 41 24.37 4.18 -14.57
N VAL A 42 24.36 2.95 -14.04
CA VAL A 42 25.24 1.86 -14.48
C VAL A 42 24.39 0.73 -15.05
N THR A 43 24.64 0.39 -16.31
CA THR A 43 23.94 -0.71 -16.98
C THR A 43 24.27 -2.06 -16.35
N ALA A 44 23.25 -2.86 -16.07
CA ALA A 44 23.41 -4.20 -15.54
C ALA A 44 23.92 -5.16 -16.63
N GLY A 45 25.04 -5.85 -16.37
CA GLY A 45 25.60 -6.86 -17.28
C GLY A 45 24.81 -8.18 -17.30
N SER A 46 24.01 -8.44 -16.28
CA SER A 46 23.12 -9.59 -16.12
C SER A 46 21.86 -9.15 -15.35
N ASN A 47 20.85 -10.03 -15.24
CA ASN A 47 19.67 -9.74 -14.44
C ASN A 47 20.06 -9.56 -12.97
N VAL A 48 19.74 -8.38 -12.41
CA VAL A 48 19.95 -8.08 -10.99
C VAL A 48 18.64 -8.23 -10.25
N THR A 49 18.59 -9.16 -9.30
CA THR A 49 17.47 -9.33 -8.39
C THR A 49 17.61 -8.36 -7.22
N VAL A 50 16.68 -7.42 -7.12
CA VAL A 50 16.58 -6.44 -6.04
C VAL A 50 15.51 -6.92 -5.07
N ASN A 51 15.88 -7.12 -3.81
CA ASN A 51 14.99 -7.42 -2.72
C ASN A 51 14.45 -6.11 -2.14
N LEU A 52 13.15 -6.08 -1.89
CA LEU A 52 12.43 -4.94 -1.35
C LEU A 52 11.98 -5.24 0.08
N THR A 53 12.24 -4.30 0.98
CA THR A 53 11.76 -4.38 2.37
C THR A 53 11.14 -3.06 2.80
N SER A 54 10.27 -3.12 3.80
CA SER A 54 9.65 -1.95 4.42
C SER A 54 9.62 -2.16 5.93
N ASN A 55 9.84 -1.10 6.70
CA ASN A 55 9.76 -1.13 8.17
C ASN A 55 8.38 -0.75 8.72
N SER A 56 7.36 -0.55 7.87
CA SER A 56 6.02 -0.21 8.36
C SER A 56 5.48 -1.27 9.32
N THR A 57 4.78 -0.81 10.35
CA THR A 57 4.04 -1.67 11.29
C THR A 57 2.62 -1.98 10.83
N GLY A 58 2.18 -1.41 9.70
CA GLY A 58 0.91 -1.73 9.05
C GLY A 58 0.95 -3.02 8.22
N THR A 59 -0.19 -3.35 7.61
CA THR A 59 -0.27 -4.38 6.57
C THR A 59 0.35 -3.83 5.30
N LYS A 60 1.51 -4.38 4.91
CA LYS A 60 2.33 -3.87 3.82
C LYS A 60 2.76 -4.95 2.85
N PHE A 61 2.84 -4.59 1.58
CA PHE A 61 3.38 -5.47 0.53
C PHE A 61 3.78 -4.67 -0.71
N PHE A 62 4.58 -5.29 -1.57
CA PHE A 62 4.93 -4.75 -2.89
C PHE A 62 4.24 -5.55 -4.00
N HIS A 63 4.02 -4.91 -5.14
CA HIS A 63 3.41 -5.53 -6.30
C HIS A 63 3.94 -4.92 -7.60
N LEU A 64 4.02 -5.68 -8.69
CA LEU A 64 4.49 -5.18 -9.99
C LEU A 64 3.43 -4.37 -10.75
N THR A 65 2.16 -4.59 -10.42
CA THR A 65 1.01 -3.95 -11.06
C THR A 65 0.27 -3.05 -10.07
N SER A 66 -0.19 -1.89 -10.54
CA SER A 66 -1.06 -1.00 -9.75
C SER A 66 -2.37 -1.72 -9.40
N GLY A 67 -2.86 -1.54 -8.18
CA GLY A 67 -4.08 -2.17 -7.68
C GLY A 67 -3.93 -3.65 -7.32
N GLY A 68 -2.71 -4.17 -7.30
CA GLY A 68 -2.44 -5.56 -6.89
C GLY A 68 -2.93 -5.86 -5.48
N ALA A 69 -3.41 -7.08 -5.28
CA ALA A 69 -3.83 -7.58 -3.98
C ALA A 69 -2.68 -8.24 -3.22
N SER A 70 -2.80 -8.34 -1.89
CA SER A 70 -1.77 -8.96 -1.06
C SER A 70 -1.47 -10.43 -1.41
N GLY A 71 -2.44 -11.15 -2.00
CA GLY A 71 -2.27 -12.56 -2.39
C GLY A 71 -1.31 -12.79 -3.55
N THR A 72 -1.01 -11.76 -4.35
CA THR A 72 -0.08 -11.80 -5.48
C THR A 72 1.15 -10.92 -5.23
N ALA A 73 1.42 -10.59 -3.95
CA ALA A 73 2.54 -9.74 -3.55
C ALA A 73 3.88 -10.32 -4.01
N THR A 74 4.83 -9.42 -4.30
CA THR A 74 6.23 -9.74 -4.54
C THR A 74 7.11 -9.12 -3.46
N THR A 75 8.26 -9.73 -3.21
CA THR A 75 9.33 -9.17 -2.37
C THR A 75 10.57 -8.82 -3.19
N THR A 76 10.56 -9.12 -4.49
CA THR A 76 11.68 -8.88 -5.39
C THR A 76 11.23 -8.21 -6.69
N ILE A 77 12.15 -7.44 -7.26
CA ILE A 77 12.04 -6.86 -8.60
C ILE A 77 13.34 -7.15 -9.36
N THR A 78 13.27 -7.09 -10.68
CA THR A 78 14.43 -7.37 -11.53
C THR A 78 14.82 -6.12 -12.31
N ILE A 79 16.11 -5.79 -12.28
CA ILE A 79 16.74 -4.93 -13.29
C ILE A 79 17.26 -5.87 -14.36
N ASN A 80 16.66 -5.81 -15.56
CA ASN A 80 17.04 -6.70 -16.65
C ASN A 80 18.44 -6.39 -17.17
N ALA A 81 19.12 -7.41 -17.70
CA ALA A 81 20.39 -7.21 -18.40
C ALA A 81 20.23 -6.16 -19.52
N GLY A 82 21.20 -5.27 -19.64
CA GLY A 82 21.13 -4.13 -20.57
C GLY A 82 20.38 -2.91 -20.04
N GLN A 83 19.70 -3.01 -18.89
CA GLN A 83 19.01 -1.89 -18.25
C GLN A 83 19.78 -1.37 -17.02
N SER A 84 19.64 -0.09 -16.71
CA SER A 84 20.12 0.49 -15.44
C SER A 84 19.00 0.64 -14.41
N THR A 85 17.74 0.57 -14.83
CA THR A 85 16.56 0.87 -14.01
C THR A 85 15.58 -0.31 -14.05
N SER A 86 14.92 -0.59 -12.92
CA SER A 86 13.89 -1.61 -12.80
C SER A 86 12.62 -1.21 -13.55
N GLY A 87 11.71 -2.17 -13.75
CA GLY A 87 10.32 -1.86 -14.07
C GLY A 87 9.61 -1.13 -12.93
N ASN A 88 8.42 -0.62 -13.21
CA ASN A 88 7.54 -0.01 -12.20
C ASN A 88 7.08 -1.06 -11.19
N PHE A 89 7.06 -0.67 -9.94
CA PHE A 89 6.40 -1.41 -8.88
C PHE A 89 5.63 -0.47 -7.97
N TYR A 90 4.72 -1.05 -7.21
CA TYR A 90 3.79 -0.35 -6.35
C TYR A 90 3.85 -0.95 -4.95
N TYR A 91 3.47 -0.14 -3.98
CA TYR A 91 3.45 -0.45 -2.57
C TYR A 91 2.03 -0.32 -2.05
N ALA A 92 1.71 -1.12 -1.04
CA ALA A 92 0.50 -0.99 -0.25
C ALA A 92 0.89 -0.85 1.22
N ASP A 93 0.15 -0.02 1.94
CA ASP A 93 0.29 0.13 3.39
C ASP A 93 -1.04 0.60 3.98
N THR A 94 -1.54 -0.11 4.97
CA THR A 94 -2.79 0.27 5.66
C THR A 94 -2.58 1.28 6.78
N LYS A 95 -1.33 1.59 7.14
CA LYS A 95 -1.04 2.46 8.28
C LYS A 95 -0.46 3.80 7.84
N ALA A 96 -1.08 4.88 8.32
CA ALA A 96 -0.52 6.22 8.20
C ALA A 96 0.79 6.33 9.00
N ALA A 97 1.89 6.61 8.29
CA ALA A 97 3.25 6.72 8.79
C ALA A 97 4.19 7.19 7.67
N SER A 98 5.48 7.35 7.97
CA SER A 98 6.53 7.48 6.95
C SER A 98 7.44 6.25 6.98
N PRO A 99 7.05 5.13 6.35
CA PRO A 99 7.87 3.93 6.38
C PRO A 99 9.10 4.07 5.49
N THR A 100 10.21 3.48 5.92
CA THR A 100 11.44 3.38 5.15
C THR A 100 11.35 2.16 4.25
N LEU A 101 11.26 2.40 2.94
CA LEU A 101 11.40 1.39 1.90
C LEU A 101 12.88 1.21 1.59
N THR A 102 13.34 -0.03 1.56
CA THR A 102 14.74 -0.36 1.26
C THR A 102 14.81 -1.30 0.06
N ALA A 103 15.68 -0.99 -0.89
CA ALA A 103 16.02 -1.79 -2.05
C ALA A 103 17.47 -2.27 -1.91
N GLN A 104 17.67 -3.59 -1.92
CA GLN A 104 18.97 -4.22 -1.71
C GLN A 104 19.19 -5.34 -2.75
N ALA A 105 20.37 -5.42 -3.34
CA ALA A 105 20.73 -6.48 -4.27
C ALA A 105 22.05 -7.12 -3.86
N ALA A 106 22.18 -8.42 -4.11
CA ALA A 106 23.43 -9.13 -3.86
C ALA A 106 24.54 -8.54 -4.75
N GLY A 107 25.71 -8.27 -4.16
CA GLY A 107 26.85 -7.69 -4.87
C GLY A 107 26.82 -6.17 -5.06
N ILE A 108 25.82 -5.46 -4.53
CA ILE A 108 25.81 -3.99 -4.46
C ILE A 108 25.93 -3.57 -2.99
N THR A 109 26.99 -2.83 -2.65
CA THR A 109 27.33 -2.48 -1.27
C THR A 109 26.32 -1.52 -0.64
N ASN A 110 25.80 -0.55 -1.42
CA ASN A 110 24.94 0.49 -0.89
C ASN A 110 23.47 0.29 -1.30
N ASN A 111 22.61 0.11 -0.30
CA ASN A 111 21.17 -0.02 -0.49
C ASN A 111 20.53 1.32 -0.88
N GLY A 112 19.47 1.25 -1.69
CA GLY A 112 18.60 2.39 -1.95
C GLY A 112 17.55 2.49 -0.85
N THR A 113 17.27 3.70 -0.37
CA THR A 113 16.20 3.95 0.60
C THR A 113 15.31 5.10 0.15
N THR A 114 14.03 5.04 0.48
CA THR A 114 13.08 6.14 0.34
C THR A 114 12.05 6.08 1.46
N SER A 115 11.38 7.19 1.76
CA SER A 115 10.36 7.26 2.81
C SER A 115 9.15 8.05 2.33
N PRO A 116 8.16 7.39 1.68
CA PRO A 116 6.92 8.05 1.32
C PRO A 116 6.16 8.47 2.57
N THR A 117 5.47 9.60 2.50
CA THR A 117 4.54 10.02 3.56
C THR A 117 3.17 9.39 3.30
N ILE A 118 2.71 8.54 4.20
CA ILE A 118 1.42 7.86 4.11
C ILE A 118 0.45 8.50 5.10
N VAL A 119 -0.66 9.04 4.60
CA VAL A 119 -1.75 9.62 5.39
C VAL A 119 -2.90 8.64 5.52
N ALA A 120 -3.72 8.83 6.54
CA ALA A 120 -4.91 8.01 6.73
C ALA A 120 -5.85 8.16 5.53
N ALA A 121 -6.47 7.05 5.10
CA ALA A 121 -7.59 7.12 4.18
C ALA A 121 -8.75 7.88 4.84
N THR A 122 -9.38 8.79 4.08
CA THR A 122 -10.66 9.37 4.50
C THR A 122 -11.67 8.23 4.60
N GLN A 123 -12.22 8.01 5.79
CA GLN A 123 -13.29 7.03 5.96
C GLN A 123 -14.49 7.47 5.13
N ALA A 124 -14.84 6.70 4.09
CA ALA A 124 -16.10 6.89 3.41
C ALA A 124 -17.20 6.55 4.42
N GLY A 125 -18.03 7.54 4.78
CA GLY A 125 -19.16 7.32 5.67
C GLY A 125 -20.06 6.23 5.11
N ILE A 126 -20.40 5.23 5.93
CA ILE A 126 -21.38 4.22 5.53
C ILE A 126 -22.76 4.89 5.53
N ILE A 127 -23.34 5.06 4.34
CA ILE A 127 -24.74 5.48 4.20
C ILE A 127 -25.59 4.21 4.17
N VAL A 128 -26.32 3.94 5.24
CA VAL A 128 -27.35 2.89 5.28
C VAL A 128 -28.61 3.45 4.63
N SER A 129 -28.85 3.15 3.34
CA SER A 129 -29.93 3.79 2.56
C SER A 129 -31.27 3.04 2.55
N ASN A 130 -31.42 1.93 3.29
CA ASN A 130 -32.61 1.09 3.20
C ASN A 130 -32.63 0.00 4.29
N ILE A 131 -32.92 0.40 5.53
CA ILE A 131 -33.52 -0.56 6.47
C ILE A 131 -35.00 -0.68 6.07
N THR A 132 -35.34 -1.64 5.22
CA THR A 132 -36.75 -1.95 4.94
C THR A 132 -37.33 -2.70 6.14
N THR A 133 -37.86 -1.98 7.12
CA THR A 133 -38.81 -2.57 8.07
C THR A 133 -40.19 -2.58 7.41
N SER A 134 -40.76 -3.77 7.20
CA SER A 134 -42.13 -3.94 6.74
C SER A 134 -42.97 -4.57 7.85
N PRO A 135 -44.13 -4.02 8.28
CA PRO A 135 -44.66 -2.66 8.08
C PRO A 135 -44.82 -1.84 9.39
N THR A 136 -44.31 -0.60 9.36
CA THR A 136 -44.70 0.64 10.12
C THR A 136 -44.92 0.57 11.65
N PRO A 137 -44.23 1.40 12.47
CA PRO A 137 -44.20 2.87 12.29
C PRO A 137 -42.80 3.49 12.16
N ALA A 138 -42.80 4.75 11.71
CA ALA A 138 -41.65 5.55 11.28
C ALA A 138 -40.48 5.62 12.28
N LEU A 139 -39.25 5.48 11.76
CA LEU A 139 -38.02 5.81 12.47
C LEU A 139 -37.30 6.94 11.74
N SER A 140 -37.11 8.06 12.44
CA SER A 140 -36.20 9.13 12.02
C SER A 140 -34.86 8.85 12.70
N GLN A 141 -33.85 8.31 12.00
CA GLN A 141 -32.53 8.11 12.59
C GLN A 141 -31.42 8.63 11.69
N SER A 142 -30.87 9.77 12.10
CA SER A 142 -29.54 10.25 11.74
C SER A 142 -28.66 9.99 12.97
N GLY A 143 -27.82 8.96 12.93
CA GLY A 143 -26.89 8.62 14.00
C GLY A 143 -25.52 8.30 13.43
N ALA A 144 -24.47 8.90 14.00
CA ALA A 144 -23.09 8.63 13.63
C ALA A 144 -22.64 7.24 14.11
N ILE A 145 -21.68 6.66 13.40
CA ILE A 145 -21.00 5.39 13.71
C ILE A 145 -20.56 5.31 15.19
N GLY A 146 -20.96 4.25 15.89
CA GLY A 146 -20.52 3.95 17.27
C GLY A 146 -21.60 3.88 18.33
N THR A 147 -22.86 4.17 18.02
CA THR A 147 -23.97 3.94 18.96
C THR A 147 -24.57 2.55 18.75
N THR A 148 -24.61 1.73 19.80
CA THR A 148 -25.42 0.50 19.83
C THR A 148 -26.83 0.81 19.34
N LEU A 149 -27.22 0.29 18.18
CA LEU A 149 -28.60 0.39 17.71
C LEU A 149 -29.44 -0.60 18.51
N ALA A 150 -30.10 -0.14 19.57
CA ALA A 150 -31.09 -0.92 20.28
C ALA A 150 -32.39 -0.97 19.45
N TYR A 151 -32.84 -2.17 19.10
CA TYR A 151 -34.14 -2.40 18.46
C TYR A 151 -35.13 -2.94 19.50
N SER A 152 -36.30 -2.32 19.62
CA SER A 152 -37.43 -2.86 20.39
C SER A 152 -38.64 -2.98 19.46
N SER A 153 -38.89 -4.18 18.91
CA SER A 153 -40.17 -4.47 18.27
C SER A 153 -41.20 -4.83 19.33
N THR A 154 -42.21 -3.98 19.50
CA THR A 154 -43.44 -4.34 20.22
C THR A 154 -44.29 -5.18 19.26
N GLY A 155 -44.09 -6.51 19.20
CA GLY A 155 -45.00 -7.33 18.40
C GLY A 155 -44.62 -8.76 18.03
N GLU A 156 -43.33 -9.13 17.97
CA GLU A 156 -42.95 -10.51 17.67
C GLU A 156 -41.93 -11.02 18.68
N SER A 157 -42.32 -12.08 19.39
CA SER A 157 -41.45 -12.84 20.28
C SER A 157 -40.25 -13.38 19.47
N ASN A 158 -39.05 -13.05 19.96
CA ASN A 158 -37.77 -13.70 19.69
C ASN A 158 -37.14 -13.51 18.30
N ALA A 159 -36.47 -12.36 18.10
CA ALA A 159 -35.21 -12.31 17.36
C ALA A 159 -34.41 -11.04 17.69
N SER A 160 -33.70 -11.02 18.82
CA SER A 160 -32.61 -10.06 19.04
C SER A 160 -31.46 -10.38 18.08
N ALA A 161 -31.54 -9.96 16.82
CA ALA A 161 -30.42 -10.07 15.89
C ALA A 161 -29.39 -9.00 16.25
N LEU A 162 -28.43 -9.34 17.10
CA LEU A 162 -27.21 -8.56 17.30
C LEU A 162 -26.44 -8.55 15.98
N LEU A 163 -26.52 -7.45 15.24
CA LEU A 163 -25.68 -7.22 14.08
C LEU A 163 -24.28 -6.83 14.59
N THR A 164 -23.47 -7.83 14.94
CA THR A 164 -22.06 -7.61 15.29
C THR A 164 -21.29 -7.37 14.00
N ALA A 165 -21.08 -6.10 13.63
CA ALA A 165 -20.09 -5.76 12.61
C ALA A 165 -18.69 -5.97 13.23
N SER A 166 -18.02 -7.06 12.89
CA SER A 166 -16.61 -7.28 13.26
C SER A 166 -15.69 -6.46 12.36
N VAL A 167 -14.71 -5.82 13.00
CA VAL A 167 -13.59 -5.09 12.38
C VAL A 167 -12.73 -6.01 11.53
#